data_AF-A0A6H5KL24-F1
#
_entry.id   AF-A0A6H5KL24-F1
#
_cell.length_a   1.000
_cell.length_b   1.000
_cell.length_c   1.000
_cell.angle_alpha   90.00
_cell.angle_beta   90.00
_cell.angle_gamma   90.00
#
_symmetry.space_group_name_H-M   'P 1'
#
loop_
_entity.id
_entity.type
_entity.pdbx_description
1 polymer ?
#
loop_
_entity_poly.entity_id
_entity_poly.type
_entity_poly.pdbx_seq_one_letter_code
_entity_poly.pdbx_strand_id
1 'polypeptide(L)'
;MGAVRLDSKALRGPGGAAVAAVPSLLSGALAEGAAGLIEEPLGGDDGSGAAASARRAPCCQCLAAVLNKLADGAEADSAVGLVVTALTEAFSGEGEAAMDVDGAAAAGEGPVQCLAWTLKAVAMRGGNGDAFSELLGLLCGLLTAGPSRAGGDTPSRRALAAAAAFGVTLGDDGEVLRADADGGGGDGGGGDGGGGARVSPLWRQRFFVQTFPKLLTAARGPARTRTGSDEDNGSSCEEDMAEQQAPATDATPAAATAGGGSAGLRVPALLALMRLVRGVPLEAISQQQHQRDTAVSAVVQALRSDYQPLQAEALETFQVLSRDDLTAFNQHLSSVIPLLLSLAEARNGSRTKSTGGPVNHSDAQGPGVDGSLRGGRSGPMERFRAVRCLTALTALPYSRLHPFKTQVTRRLRGPLDDDRRAIRQAAAEARNIWFLLG
;
A
#
# COMPACT_ATOMS: atom_id res chain seq x y z
N MET A 1 6.67 -8.39 29.88
CA MET A 1 6.85 -9.73 29.26
C MET A 1 8.24 -9.77 28.66
N GLY A 2 9.11 -10.65 29.14
CA GLY A 2 10.45 -10.82 28.57
C GLY A 2 10.33 -11.43 27.17
N ALA A 3 11.08 -10.91 26.20
CA ALA A 3 11.18 -11.54 24.89
C ALA A 3 11.64 -12.99 25.10
N VAL A 4 10.82 -13.95 24.67
CA VAL A 4 11.18 -15.37 24.69
C VAL A 4 12.34 -15.52 23.71
N ARG A 5 13.58 -15.45 24.23
CA ARG A 5 14.76 -15.85 23.48
C ARG A 5 14.67 -17.36 23.34
N LEU A 6 14.11 -17.82 22.23
CA LEU A 6 14.24 -19.21 21.81
C LEU A 6 15.75 -19.47 21.65
N ASP A 7 16.27 -20.39 22.45
CA ASP A 7 17.66 -20.80 22.33
C ASP A 7 17.86 -21.43 20.95
N SER A 8 18.55 -20.71 20.07
CA SER A 8 18.84 -21.14 18.71
C SER A 8 19.57 -22.50 18.65
N LYS A 9 20.17 -22.95 19.74
CA LYS A 9 20.76 -24.29 19.86
C LYS A 9 19.70 -25.38 20.07
N ALA A 10 18.61 -25.09 20.77
CA ALA A 10 17.52 -26.05 21.00
C ALA A 10 16.77 -26.39 19.71
N LEU A 11 16.75 -25.49 18.73
CA LEU A 11 16.17 -25.72 17.40
C LEU A 11 17.06 -26.56 16.46
N ARG A 12 18.32 -26.86 16.85
CA ARG A 12 19.29 -27.58 15.99
C ARG A 12 19.38 -29.09 16.24
N GLY A 13 18.58 -29.64 17.16
CA GLY A 13 18.59 -31.07 17.42
C GLY A 13 18.17 -31.87 16.18
N PRO A 14 18.90 -32.92 15.77
CA PRO A 14 18.43 -33.82 14.72
C PRO A 14 17.14 -34.51 15.19
N GLY A 15 16.05 -34.24 14.49
CA GLY A 15 14.74 -34.86 14.72
C GLY A 15 13.70 -33.91 15.29
N GLY A 16 12.75 -33.51 14.44
CA GLY A 16 11.35 -33.19 14.74
C GLY A 16 10.99 -32.10 15.77
N ALA A 17 11.90 -31.66 16.64
CA ALA A 17 11.59 -30.79 17.77
C ALA A 17 11.16 -29.39 17.33
N ALA A 18 11.77 -28.85 16.27
CA ALA A 18 11.38 -27.57 15.70
C ALA A 18 9.97 -27.63 15.07
N VAL A 19 9.66 -28.73 14.36
CA VAL A 19 8.33 -28.97 13.78
C VAL A 19 7.28 -29.16 14.88
N ALA A 20 7.62 -29.85 15.97
CA ALA A 20 6.73 -30.04 17.12
C ALA A 20 6.36 -28.73 17.84
N ALA A 21 7.18 -27.68 17.73
CA ALA A 21 6.89 -26.37 18.29
C ALA A 21 5.94 -25.52 17.42
N VAL A 22 5.80 -25.85 16.13
CA VAL A 22 4.99 -25.07 15.17
C VAL A 22 3.53 -24.96 15.61
N PRO A 23 2.82 -26.03 16.03
CA PRO A 23 1.42 -25.90 16.47
C PRO A 23 1.24 -24.98 17.68
N SER A 24 2.15 -25.02 18.66
CA SER A 24 2.09 -24.16 19.84
C SER A 24 2.36 -22.70 19.50
N LEU A 25 3.37 -22.43 18.65
CA LEU A 25 3.68 -21.09 18.17
C LEU A 25 2.56 -20.52 17.30
N LEU A 26 1.95 -21.34 16.46
CA LEU A 26 0.83 -20.98 15.61
C LEU A 26 -0.41 -20.63 16.43
N SER A 27 -0.76 -21.47 17.41
CA SER A 27 -1.85 -21.18 18.34
C SER A 27 -1.61 -19.87 19.10
N GLY A 28 -0.38 -19.65 19.61
CA GLY A 28 0.00 -18.40 20.25
C GLY A 28 -0.08 -17.19 19.31
N ALA A 29 0.42 -17.32 18.07
CA ALA A 29 0.40 -16.27 17.07
C ALA A 29 -1.03 -15.87 16.65
N LEU A 30 -1.92 -16.86 16.49
CA LEU A 30 -3.33 -16.61 16.16
C LEU A 30 -4.10 -16.01 17.36
N ALA A 31 -3.77 -16.41 18.59
CA ALA A 31 -4.42 -15.89 19.80
C ALA A 31 -3.95 -14.48 20.19
N GLU A 32 -2.65 -14.18 20.10
CA GLU A 32 -2.09 -12.88 20.49
C GLU A 32 -2.65 -11.72 19.67
N GLY A 33 -2.91 -11.97 18.38
CA GLY A 33 -3.38 -10.91 17.49
C GLY A 33 -4.85 -10.51 17.69
N ALA A 34 -5.60 -11.18 18.56
CA ALA A 34 -6.92 -10.71 19.00
C ALA A 34 -6.84 -9.55 20.01
N ALA A 35 -5.69 -9.37 20.66
CA ALA A 35 -5.46 -8.35 21.68
C ALA A 35 -4.85 -7.06 21.10
N GLY A 36 -5.46 -6.56 20.02
CA GLY A 36 -5.44 -5.17 19.56
C GLY A 36 -4.12 -4.63 19.00
N LEU A 37 -4.19 -4.02 17.81
CA LEU A 37 -3.25 -2.97 17.36
C LEU A 37 -3.81 -2.14 16.19
N ILE A 38 -3.02 -1.14 15.78
CA ILE A 38 -3.27 -0.06 14.81
C ILE A 38 -4.17 1.08 15.31
N GLU A 39 -3.58 1.97 16.11
CA GLU A 39 -3.57 3.37 15.69
C GLU A 39 -2.24 3.60 14.97
N GLU A 40 -2.28 3.92 13.67
CA GLU A 40 -1.16 4.65 13.09
C GLU A 40 -1.15 6.03 13.75
N PRO A 41 0.01 6.53 14.23
CA PRO A 41 0.12 7.94 14.57
C PRO A 41 0.10 8.73 13.26
N LEU A 42 -1.11 8.99 12.74
CA LEU A 42 -1.34 10.02 11.75
C LEU A 42 -1.07 11.37 12.43
N GLY A 43 0.20 11.75 12.48
CA GLY A 43 0.64 13.11 12.80
C GLY A 43 0.67 13.48 14.27
N GLY A 44 1.56 12.88 15.05
CA GLY A 44 2.03 13.43 16.33
C GLY A 44 3.53 13.24 16.44
N ASP A 45 4.30 14.33 16.56
CA ASP A 45 5.77 14.36 16.66
C ASP A 45 6.26 13.94 18.06
N ASP A 46 5.46 13.13 18.76
CA ASP A 46 5.75 12.65 20.11
C ASP A 46 6.23 11.21 19.95
N GLY A 47 7.56 11.02 19.93
CA GLY A 47 8.26 9.75 19.67
C GLY A 47 7.97 8.58 20.63
N SER A 48 6.82 8.55 21.31
CA SER A 48 6.41 7.51 22.27
C SER A 48 5.51 6.42 21.65
N GLY A 49 4.81 6.69 20.53
CA GLY A 49 3.81 5.76 19.96
C GLY A 49 4.38 4.59 19.14
N ALA A 50 5.43 4.82 18.34
CA ALA A 50 5.99 3.79 17.45
C ALA A 50 6.60 2.59 18.22
N ALA A 51 7.07 2.82 19.45
CA ALA A 51 7.67 1.79 20.29
C ALA A 51 6.65 0.81 20.90
N ALA A 52 5.34 1.10 20.84
CA ALA A 52 4.29 0.24 21.41
C ALA A 52 3.75 -0.78 20.39
N SER A 53 3.61 -0.39 19.12
CA SER A 53 3.18 -1.30 18.04
C SER A 53 4.25 -2.34 17.70
N ALA A 54 5.54 -1.98 17.80
CA ALA A 54 6.65 -2.88 17.53
C ALA A 54 6.81 -4.05 18.54
N ARG A 55 6.15 -4.00 19.72
CA ARG A 55 6.39 -4.97 20.80
C ARG A 55 5.46 -6.19 20.80
N ARG A 56 4.48 -6.29 19.90
CA ARG A 56 3.40 -7.29 19.98
C ARG A 56 3.33 -8.29 18.83
N ALA A 57 4.34 -8.35 17.95
CA ALA A 57 4.44 -9.39 16.92
C ALA A 57 5.37 -10.58 17.23
N PRO A 58 5.81 -10.86 18.48
CA PRO A 58 6.91 -11.79 18.70
C PRO A 58 6.56 -13.22 18.26
N CYS A 59 5.32 -13.70 18.45
CA CYS A 59 4.97 -15.07 18.07
C CYS A 59 4.96 -15.28 16.54
N CYS A 60 4.41 -14.34 15.77
CA CYS A 60 4.45 -14.41 14.30
C CYS A 60 5.89 -14.35 13.76
N GLN A 61 6.71 -13.48 14.35
CA GLN A 61 8.12 -13.34 14.00
C GLN A 61 8.92 -14.60 14.36
N CYS A 62 8.72 -15.15 15.56
CA CYS A 62 9.34 -16.39 16.00
C CYS A 62 8.94 -17.56 15.10
N LEU A 63 7.65 -17.70 14.77
CA LEU A 63 7.17 -18.72 13.84
C LEU A 63 7.85 -18.58 12.48
N ALA A 64 7.87 -17.38 11.91
CA ALA A 64 8.54 -17.12 10.63
C ALA A 64 10.05 -17.39 10.68
N ALA A 65 10.72 -17.05 11.78
CA ALA A 65 12.13 -17.35 11.98
C ALA A 65 12.40 -18.86 12.06
N VAL A 66 11.55 -19.62 12.76
CA VAL A 66 11.62 -21.09 12.80
C VAL A 66 11.41 -21.66 11.40
N LEU A 67 10.33 -21.27 10.72
CA LEU A 67 10.03 -21.72 9.36
C LEU A 67 11.16 -21.40 8.39
N ASN A 68 11.81 -20.24 8.50
CA ASN A 68 12.92 -19.87 7.64
C ASN A 68 14.19 -20.71 7.88
N LYS A 69 14.41 -21.15 9.13
CA LYS A 69 15.61 -21.90 9.56
C LYS A 69 15.49 -23.42 9.43
N LEU A 70 14.29 -23.97 9.22
CA LEU A 70 14.13 -25.42 8.99
C LEU A 70 14.97 -25.88 7.79
N ALA A 71 15.55 -27.08 7.86
CA ALA A 71 16.22 -27.70 6.70
C ALA A 71 15.25 -27.88 5.53
N ASP A 72 15.75 -27.99 4.30
CA ASP A 72 14.87 -28.33 3.17
C ASP A 72 14.44 -29.79 3.25
N GLY A 73 13.26 -30.08 2.72
CA GLY A 73 12.68 -31.43 2.67
C GLY A 73 11.30 -31.51 3.32
N ALA A 74 10.80 -32.74 3.45
CA ALA A 74 9.42 -33.03 3.83
C ALA A 74 8.99 -32.41 5.18
N GLU A 75 9.93 -32.26 6.13
CA GLU A 75 9.63 -31.62 7.42
C GLU A 75 9.28 -30.13 7.28
N ALA A 76 10.03 -29.38 6.46
CA ALA A 76 9.74 -27.98 6.21
C ALA A 76 8.45 -27.82 5.41
N ASP A 77 8.24 -28.66 4.41
CA ASP A 77 7.01 -28.65 3.60
C ASP A 77 5.78 -28.97 4.47
N SER A 78 5.89 -29.95 5.36
CA SER A 78 4.83 -30.27 6.32
C SER A 78 4.57 -29.14 7.31
N ALA A 79 5.61 -28.49 7.83
CA ALA A 79 5.47 -27.37 8.76
C ALA A 79 4.80 -26.16 8.10
N VAL A 80 5.21 -25.82 6.88
CA VAL A 80 4.59 -24.76 6.08
C VAL A 80 3.14 -25.13 5.76
N GLY A 81 2.87 -26.37 5.35
CA GLY A 81 1.52 -26.86 5.09
C GLY A 81 0.58 -26.71 6.28
N LEU A 82 1.02 -27.05 7.50
CA LEU A 82 0.23 -26.86 8.72
C LEU A 82 -0.14 -25.38 8.97
N VAL A 83 0.82 -24.47 8.75
CA VAL A 83 0.58 -23.03 8.93
C VAL A 83 -0.37 -22.49 7.85
N VAL A 84 -0.22 -22.92 6.60
CA VAL A 84 -1.12 -22.57 5.50
C VAL A 84 -2.54 -23.03 5.81
N THR A 85 -2.74 -24.30 6.18
CA THR A 85 -4.06 -24.85 6.53
C THR A 85 -4.71 -24.05 7.66
N ALA A 86 -3.99 -23.79 8.75
CA ALA A 86 -4.54 -23.04 9.88
C ALA A 86 -4.90 -21.59 9.52
N LEU A 87 -4.10 -20.93 8.67
CA LEU A 87 -4.43 -19.58 8.18
C LEU A 87 -5.66 -19.63 7.27
N THR A 88 -5.76 -20.60 6.36
CA THR A 88 -6.93 -20.81 5.50
C THR A 88 -8.19 -21.05 6.33
N GLU A 89 -8.12 -21.88 7.37
CA GLU A 89 -9.23 -22.09 8.31
C GLU A 89 -9.60 -20.82 9.07
N ALA A 90 -8.61 -20.07 9.56
CA ALA A 90 -8.85 -18.80 10.26
C ALA A 90 -9.56 -17.77 9.37
N PHE A 91 -9.22 -17.70 8.07
CA PHE A 91 -9.89 -16.80 7.13
C PHE A 91 -11.25 -17.32 6.63
N SER A 92 -11.49 -18.63 6.68
CA SER A 92 -12.75 -19.26 6.23
C SER A 92 -13.82 -19.31 7.33
N GLY A 93 -13.42 -19.48 8.59
CA GLY A 93 -14.33 -19.70 9.73
C GLY A 93 -15.06 -18.45 10.25
N GLU A 94 -14.67 -17.25 9.83
CA GLU A 94 -15.27 -16.00 10.32
C GLU A 94 -16.66 -15.68 9.72
N GLY A 95 -17.18 -16.53 8.84
CA GLY A 95 -18.44 -16.29 8.13
C GLY A 95 -19.72 -16.32 8.98
N GLU A 96 -19.71 -16.92 10.19
CA GLU A 96 -20.95 -17.11 10.97
C GLU A 96 -20.93 -16.54 12.39
N ALA A 97 -19.77 -16.46 13.07
CA ALA A 97 -19.72 -16.08 14.49
C ALA A 97 -19.58 -14.56 14.76
N ALA A 98 -19.31 -13.74 13.74
CA ALA A 98 -18.95 -12.33 13.90
C ALA A 98 -20.15 -11.34 13.86
N MET A 99 -21.35 -11.77 14.26
CA MET A 99 -22.53 -10.88 14.33
C MET A 99 -22.57 -9.97 15.58
N ASP A 100 -21.60 -10.04 16.49
CA ASP A 100 -21.52 -9.13 17.64
C ASP A 100 -20.62 -7.91 17.33
N VAL A 101 -21.27 -6.76 17.21
CA VAL A 101 -20.85 -5.61 16.36
C VAL A 101 -19.66 -4.80 16.90
N ASP A 102 -19.26 -4.94 18.18
CA ASP A 102 -18.22 -4.07 18.77
C ASP A 102 -16.93 -4.79 19.20
N GLY A 103 -16.93 -6.14 19.28
CA GLY A 103 -15.77 -6.93 19.71
C GLY A 103 -14.88 -7.46 18.57
N ALA A 104 -15.42 -7.58 17.35
CA ALA A 104 -14.75 -8.24 16.22
C ALA A 104 -13.65 -7.38 15.55
N ALA A 105 -13.61 -6.08 15.81
CA ALA A 105 -12.69 -5.18 15.13
C ALA A 105 -11.20 -5.42 15.47
N ALA A 106 -10.89 -6.00 16.64
CA ALA A 106 -9.51 -6.30 17.06
C ALA A 106 -9.04 -7.71 16.66
N ALA A 107 -9.96 -8.66 16.41
CA ALA A 107 -9.64 -10.06 16.16
C ALA A 107 -9.00 -10.33 14.78
N GLY A 108 -9.22 -9.44 13.80
CA GLY A 108 -8.87 -9.69 12.40
C GLY A 108 -7.43 -9.40 11.97
N GLU A 109 -6.61 -8.76 12.81
CA GLU A 109 -5.25 -8.32 12.39
C GLU A 109 -4.17 -9.38 12.65
N GLY A 110 -4.33 -10.18 13.70
CA GLY A 110 -3.41 -11.27 14.05
C GLY A 110 -3.13 -12.25 12.93
N PRO A 111 -4.16 -12.89 12.37
CA PRO A 111 -4.00 -13.82 11.25
C PRO A 111 -3.31 -13.16 10.04
N VAL A 112 -3.59 -11.88 9.77
CA VAL A 112 -2.99 -11.14 8.66
C VAL A 112 -1.49 -10.88 8.89
N GLN A 113 -1.10 -10.56 10.12
CA GLN A 113 0.30 -10.42 10.48
C GLN A 113 1.04 -11.75 10.42
N CYS A 114 0.44 -12.84 10.93
CA CYS A 114 0.99 -14.19 10.83
C CYS A 114 1.18 -14.62 9.36
N LEU A 115 0.18 -14.32 8.52
CA LEU A 115 0.24 -14.52 7.07
C LEU A 115 1.40 -13.73 6.43
N ALA A 116 1.58 -12.46 6.78
CA ALA A 116 2.64 -11.60 6.25
C ALA A 116 4.05 -12.13 6.56
N TRP A 117 4.27 -12.55 7.80
CA TRP A 117 5.54 -13.09 8.28
C TRP A 117 5.83 -14.47 7.72
N THR A 118 4.82 -15.33 7.63
CA THR A 118 4.94 -16.65 7.00
C THR A 118 5.26 -16.52 5.52
N LEU A 119 4.54 -15.65 4.80
CA LEU A 119 4.80 -15.35 3.38
C LEU A 119 6.22 -14.84 3.17
N LYS A 120 6.71 -13.97 4.05
CA LYS A 120 8.10 -13.48 4.03
C LYS A 120 9.12 -14.60 4.21
N ALA A 121 8.93 -15.46 5.21
CA ALA A 121 9.83 -16.57 5.48
C ALA A 121 9.92 -17.54 4.29
N VAL A 122 8.78 -17.89 3.69
CA VAL A 122 8.70 -18.76 2.51
C VAL A 122 9.35 -18.10 1.28
N ALA A 123 9.06 -16.82 1.04
CA ALA A 123 9.65 -16.06 -0.06
C ALA A 123 11.17 -15.97 0.06
N MET A 124 11.68 -15.66 1.25
CA MET A 124 13.12 -15.55 1.52
C MET A 124 13.84 -16.89 1.36
N ARG A 125 13.22 -18.03 1.68
CA ARG A 125 13.80 -19.35 1.37
C ARG A 125 13.94 -19.62 -0.13
N GLY A 126 13.29 -18.82 -0.98
CA GLY A 126 13.23 -19.05 -2.42
C GLY A 126 12.15 -20.05 -2.85
N GLY A 127 11.22 -20.39 -1.94
CA GLY A 127 10.08 -21.23 -2.23
C GLY A 127 9.09 -20.50 -3.14
N ASN A 128 8.99 -20.95 -4.39
CA ASN A 128 7.96 -20.52 -5.35
C ASN A 128 6.87 -21.60 -5.56
N GLY A 129 6.77 -22.56 -4.63
CA GLY A 129 5.85 -23.68 -4.72
C GLY A 129 4.40 -23.30 -4.38
N ASP A 130 3.56 -24.31 -4.24
CA ASP A 130 2.12 -24.16 -4.01
C ASP A 130 1.82 -23.34 -2.76
N ALA A 131 2.55 -23.58 -1.66
CA ALA A 131 2.40 -22.84 -0.42
C ALA A 131 2.60 -21.32 -0.58
N PHE A 132 3.60 -20.88 -1.36
CA PHE A 132 3.79 -19.46 -1.63
C PHE A 132 2.60 -18.88 -2.39
N SER A 133 2.16 -19.58 -3.44
CA SER A 133 1.02 -19.16 -4.26
C SER A 133 -0.28 -19.09 -3.47
N GLU A 134 -0.49 -20.03 -2.54
CA GLU A 134 -1.65 -20.08 -1.65
C GLU A 134 -1.62 -18.93 -0.63
N LEU A 135 -0.51 -18.73 0.10
CA LEU A 135 -0.35 -17.63 1.05
C LEU A 135 -0.54 -16.27 0.36
N LEU A 136 0.05 -16.09 -0.83
CA LEU A 136 -0.13 -14.88 -1.62
C LEU A 136 -1.57 -14.74 -2.11
N GLY A 137 -2.22 -15.85 -2.48
CA GLY A 137 -3.62 -15.90 -2.87
C GLY A 137 -4.55 -15.46 -1.74
N LEU A 138 -4.34 -15.97 -0.52
CA LEU A 138 -5.06 -15.54 0.69
C LEU A 138 -4.89 -14.04 0.91
N LEU A 139 -3.65 -13.53 0.88
CA LEU A 139 -3.38 -12.12 1.12
C LEU A 139 -4.01 -11.20 0.07
N CYS A 140 -3.92 -11.57 -1.22
CA CYS A 140 -4.59 -10.86 -2.31
C CYS A 140 -6.12 -10.95 -2.18
N GLY A 141 -6.66 -12.09 -1.75
CA GLY A 141 -8.09 -12.29 -1.50
C GLY A 141 -8.62 -11.29 -0.48
N LEU A 142 -7.89 -11.06 0.60
CA LEU A 142 -8.24 -10.08 1.64
C LEU A 142 -8.29 -8.63 1.13
N LEU A 143 -7.48 -8.27 0.14
CA LEU A 143 -7.56 -6.95 -0.52
C LEU A 143 -8.83 -6.78 -1.36
N THR A 144 -9.38 -7.92 -1.82
CA THR A 144 -10.55 -7.96 -2.70
C THR A 144 -11.86 -8.25 -1.98
N ALA A 145 -11.81 -8.59 -0.70
CA ALA A 145 -12.98 -8.73 0.15
C ALA A 145 -13.82 -7.45 0.04
N GLY A 146 -15.12 -7.62 -0.26
CA GLY A 146 -16.01 -6.51 -0.59
C GLY A 146 -16.05 -5.44 0.49
N PRO A 147 -16.47 -4.20 0.13
CA PRO A 147 -16.70 -3.15 1.13
C PRO A 147 -17.65 -3.68 2.22
N SER A 148 -17.45 -3.20 3.45
CA SER A 148 -18.35 -3.55 4.55
C SER A 148 -19.78 -3.22 4.13
N ARG A 149 -20.75 -4.09 4.46
CA ARG A 149 -22.18 -3.96 4.09
C ARG A 149 -22.80 -2.61 4.50
N ALA A 150 -22.11 -1.80 5.29
CA ALA A 150 -22.51 -0.49 5.79
C ALA A 150 -22.60 0.65 4.73
N GLY A 151 -22.55 0.35 3.43
CA GLY A 151 -22.87 1.33 2.37
C GLY A 151 -21.88 2.48 2.20
N GLY A 152 -20.72 2.45 2.87
CA GLY A 152 -19.65 3.43 2.71
C GLY A 152 -18.55 2.95 1.78
N ASP A 153 -17.94 3.87 1.03
CA ASP A 153 -16.71 3.65 0.24
C ASP A 153 -15.45 3.43 1.10
N THR A 154 -15.61 3.27 2.41
CA THR A 154 -14.50 3.07 3.33
C THR A 154 -13.94 1.65 3.18
N PRO A 155 -12.62 1.50 2.94
CA PRO A 155 -12.01 0.19 2.84
C PRO A 155 -12.14 -0.56 4.17
N SER A 156 -12.40 -1.88 4.08
CA SER A 156 -12.40 -2.76 5.25
C SER A 156 -11.06 -2.67 5.99
N ARG A 157 -11.10 -2.60 7.33
CA ARG A 157 -9.91 -2.64 8.20
C ARG A 157 -9.01 -3.83 7.87
N ARG A 158 -9.61 -4.98 7.57
CA ARG A 158 -8.89 -6.20 7.19
C ARG A 158 -8.15 -6.04 5.85
N ALA A 159 -8.79 -5.38 4.88
CA ALA A 159 -8.16 -5.09 3.60
C ALA A 159 -6.99 -4.09 3.76
N LEU A 160 -7.13 -3.10 4.64
CA LEU A 160 -6.03 -2.18 4.99
C LEU A 160 -4.88 -2.90 5.71
N ALA A 161 -5.18 -3.80 6.65
CA ALA A 161 -4.19 -4.64 7.31
C ALA A 161 -3.46 -5.55 6.29
N ALA A 162 -4.20 -6.13 5.33
CA ALA A 162 -3.61 -6.91 4.24
C ALA A 162 -2.72 -6.06 3.33
N ALA A 163 -3.06 -4.80 3.10
CA ALA A 163 -2.18 -3.87 2.39
C ALA A 163 -0.92 -3.51 3.19
N ALA A 164 -1.01 -3.44 4.53
CA ALA A 164 0.14 -3.26 5.43
C ALA A 164 1.06 -4.46 5.48
N ALA A 165 0.50 -5.67 5.41
CA ALA A 165 1.26 -6.90 5.34
C ALA A 165 2.29 -6.91 4.20
N PHE A 166 2.00 -6.33 3.02
CA PHE A 166 3.00 -6.21 1.94
C PHE A 166 4.23 -5.38 2.34
N GLY A 167 4.03 -4.33 3.14
CA GLY A 167 5.12 -3.55 3.71
C GLY A 167 5.98 -4.37 4.66
N VAL A 168 5.36 -5.16 5.53
CA VAL A 168 6.06 -6.10 6.44
C VAL A 168 6.81 -7.17 5.66
N THR A 169 6.17 -7.77 4.65
CA THR A 169 6.79 -8.83 3.84
C THR A 169 8.05 -8.33 3.14
N LEU A 170 8.05 -7.10 2.62
CA LEU A 170 9.20 -6.56 1.90
C LEU A 170 10.19 -5.76 2.75
N GLY A 171 9.80 -5.31 3.94
CA GLY A 171 10.64 -4.50 4.82
C GLY A 171 11.96 -5.17 5.21
N ASP A 172 12.98 -4.38 5.51
CA ASP A 172 14.24 -4.85 6.07
C ASP A 172 14.11 -5.03 7.58
N ASP A 173 13.50 -6.14 8.01
CA ASP A 173 13.41 -6.49 9.43
C ASP A 173 14.71 -7.17 9.88
N GLY A 174 15.74 -6.35 10.04
CA GLY A 174 17.09 -6.80 10.36
C GLY A 174 17.21 -7.59 11.66
N GLU A 175 16.19 -7.69 12.51
CA GLU A 175 16.33 -8.43 13.79
C GLU A 175 15.84 -9.88 13.72
N VAL A 176 14.86 -10.20 12.87
CA VAL A 176 14.17 -11.50 12.95
C VAL A 176 14.77 -12.53 11.99
N LEU A 177 15.18 -12.08 10.80
CA LEU A 177 15.63 -12.93 9.70
C LEU A 177 17.06 -12.59 9.25
N ARG A 178 17.88 -12.00 10.12
CA ARG A 178 19.30 -11.84 9.83
C ARG A 178 19.96 -13.21 9.79
N ALA A 179 20.72 -13.46 8.72
CA ALA A 179 21.84 -14.36 8.80
C ALA A 179 22.81 -13.70 9.80
N ASP A 180 23.14 -14.38 10.90
CA ASP A 180 24.14 -13.89 11.86
C ASP A 180 25.49 -13.76 11.13
N ALA A 181 25.71 -12.60 10.50
CA ALA A 181 26.89 -12.31 9.68
C ALA A 181 28.13 -12.05 10.53
N ASP A 182 27.95 -11.83 11.85
CA ASP A 182 29.04 -11.53 12.79
C ASP A 182 29.72 -12.79 13.37
N GLY A 183 29.44 -13.97 12.81
CA GLY A 183 30.26 -15.16 13.01
C GLY A 183 31.61 -14.98 12.32
N GLY A 184 32.53 -14.31 13.03
CA GLY A 184 33.82 -13.80 12.55
C GLY A 184 34.63 -14.74 11.67
N GLY A 185 35.45 -14.12 10.81
CA GLY A 185 36.37 -14.70 9.83
C GLY A 185 37.40 -15.68 10.40
N GLY A 186 36.91 -16.84 10.85
CA GLY A 186 37.69 -18.06 11.00
C GLY A 186 37.91 -18.63 9.61
N ASP A 187 39.02 -18.24 9.01
CA ASP A 187 39.53 -18.75 7.75
C ASP A 187 39.71 -20.27 7.83
N GLY A 188 39.10 -21.01 6.92
CA GLY A 188 39.45 -22.41 6.65
C GLY A 188 38.69 -23.51 7.41
N GLY A 189 37.42 -23.74 7.06
CA GLY A 189 36.76 -25.00 7.39
C GLY A 189 35.35 -25.08 6.82
N GLY A 190 35.19 -25.71 5.64
CA GLY A 190 33.95 -25.81 4.86
C GLY A 190 32.83 -26.64 5.51
N GLY A 191 32.42 -26.29 6.72
CA GLY A 191 31.25 -26.86 7.39
C GLY A 191 29.98 -26.13 6.98
N ASP A 192 29.09 -26.82 6.28
CA ASP A 192 27.74 -26.43 5.83
C ASP A 192 26.74 -26.20 7.02
N GLY A 193 27.23 -25.74 8.18
CA GLY A 193 26.53 -25.77 9.47
C GLY A 193 26.07 -24.41 10.00
N GLY A 194 26.02 -23.38 9.15
CA GLY A 194 25.58 -22.04 9.55
C GLY A 194 24.07 -21.99 9.82
N GLY A 195 23.66 -22.11 11.09
CA GLY A 195 22.25 -21.98 11.54
C GLY A 195 21.63 -20.58 11.41
N GLY A 196 22.08 -19.79 10.43
CA GLY A 196 21.53 -18.49 10.08
C GLY A 196 20.22 -18.61 9.31
N ALA A 197 19.52 -17.48 9.19
CA ALA A 197 18.37 -17.38 8.30
C ALA A 197 18.77 -17.69 6.85
N ARG A 198 17.94 -18.47 6.14
CA ARG A 198 18.12 -18.81 4.73
C ARG A 198 17.51 -17.69 3.88
N VAL A 199 18.38 -16.95 3.20
CA VAL A 199 17.97 -15.86 2.31
C VAL A 199 18.47 -16.16 0.91
N SER A 200 17.55 -16.60 0.07
CA SER A 200 17.77 -16.86 -1.33
C SER A 200 18.01 -15.52 -2.06
N PRO A 201 19.01 -15.43 -2.95
CA PRO A 201 19.30 -14.20 -3.66
C PRO A 201 18.09 -13.75 -4.49
N LEU A 202 17.94 -12.44 -4.66
CA LEU A 202 16.89 -11.83 -5.49
C LEU A 202 15.46 -12.24 -5.09
N TRP A 203 15.21 -12.68 -3.85
CA TRP A 203 13.87 -13.07 -3.41
C TRP A 203 12.86 -11.94 -3.59
N ARG A 204 13.25 -10.67 -3.36
CA ARG A 204 12.41 -9.49 -3.61
C ARG A 204 12.00 -9.34 -5.07
N GLN A 205 12.93 -9.56 -6.00
CA GLN A 205 12.64 -9.51 -7.44
C GLN A 205 11.68 -10.63 -7.84
N ARG A 206 11.88 -11.86 -7.35
CA ARG A 206 10.96 -12.98 -7.61
C ARG A 206 9.59 -12.74 -7.01
N PHE A 207 9.54 -12.23 -5.78
CA PHE A 207 8.32 -11.83 -5.10
C PHE A 207 7.55 -10.78 -5.91
N PHE A 208 8.24 -9.75 -6.41
CA PHE A 208 7.68 -8.71 -7.26
C PHE A 208 7.04 -9.27 -8.53
N VAL A 209 7.79 -10.07 -9.28
CA VAL A 209 7.32 -10.64 -10.57
C VAL A 209 6.03 -11.45 -10.39
N GLN A 210 5.89 -12.20 -9.29
CA GLN A 210 4.70 -13.01 -9.02
C GLN A 210 3.54 -12.20 -8.43
N THR A 211 3.84 -11.19 -7.64
CA THR A 211 2.84 -10.41 -6.87
C THR A 211 2.24 -9.27 -7.69
N PHE A 212 3.06 -8.59 -8.50
CA PHE A 212 2.67 -7.37 -9.21
C PHE A 212 1.44 -7.57 -10.11
N PRO A 213 1.36 -8.61 -10.96
CA PRO A 213 0.17 -8.84 -11.81
C PRO A 213 -1.10 -9.14 -10.99
N LYS A 214 -0.96 -9.86 -9.87
CA LYS A 214 -2.09 -10.18 -8.97
C LYS A 214 -2.64 -8.92 -8.30
N LEU A 215 -1.77 -8.05 -7.79
CA LEU A 215 -2.17 -6.77 -7.20
C LEU A 215 -2.80 -5.82 -8.23
N LEU A 216 -2.26 -5.78 -9.45
CA LEU A 216 -2.84 -4.97 -10.51
C LEU A 216 -4.26 -5.42 -10.86
N THR A 217 -4.49 -6.74 -10.91
CA THR A 217 -5.82 -7.33 -11.13
C THR A 217 -6.75 -7.01 -9.96
N ALA A 218 -6.28 -7.15 -8.72
CA ALA A 218 -7.03 -6.80 -7.52
C ALA A 218 -7.41 -5.31 -7.48
N ALA A 219 -6.51 -4.42 -7.90
CA ALA A 219 -6.75 -2.98 -7.96
C ALA A 219 -7.83 -2.63 -8.98
N ARG A 220 -7.79 -3.22 -10.19
CA ARG A 220 -8.78 -3.01 -11.26
C ARG A 220 -10.18 -3.49 -10.88
N GLY A 221 -10.28 -4.44 -9.95
CA GLY A 221 -11.54 -5.08 -9.58
C GLY A 221 -12.04 -6.05 -10.67
N PRO A 222 -13.12 -6.80 -10.37
CA PRO A 222 -13.73 -7.66 -11.37
C PRO A 222 -14.21 -6.79 -12.54
N ALA A 223 -13.87 -7.19 -13.76
CA ALA A 223 -14.49 -6.60 -14.94
C ALA A 223 -16.00 -6.74 -14.77
N ARG A 224 -16.71 -5.61 -14.67
CA ARG A 224 -18.18 -5.63 -14.66
C ARG A 224 -18.60 -6.24 -15.97
N THR A 225 -18.83 -7.55 -15.99
CA THR A 225 -19.57 -8.19 -17.06
C THR A 225 -20.92 -7.52 -17.02
N ARG A 226 -21.14 -6.57 -17.92
CA ARG A 226 -22.42 -5.91 -18.11
C ARG A 226 -23.35 -7.05 -18.53
N THR A 227 -24.02 -7.66 -17.55
CA THR A 227 -25.04 -8.67 -17.78
C THR A 227 -26.13 -7.94 -18.53
N GLY A 228 -26.11 -8.04 -19.85
CA GLY A 228 -27.03 -7.38 -20.75
C GLY A 228 -28.42 -7.99 -20.63
N SER A 229 -29.10 -7.70 -19.53
CA SER A 229 -30.52 -8.03 -19.36
C SER A 229 -31.44 -6.95 -19.96
N ASP A 230 -30.95 -6.17 -20.93
CA ASP A 230 -31.73 -5.18 -21.69
C ASP A 230 -32.08 -5.69 -23.11
N GLU A 231 -32.03 -7.01 -23.34
CA GLU A 231 -32.64 -7.62 -24.51
C GLU A 231 -34.00 -8.18 -24.11
N ASP A 232 -35.00 -7.31 -24.06
CA ASP A 232 -36.40 -7.59 -24.45
C ASP A 232 -37.23 -6.31 -24.29
N ASN A 233 -36.95 -5.32 -25.15
CA ASN A 233 -37.96 -4.33 -25.48
C ASN A 233 -38.02 -4.20 -26.99
N GLY A 234 -38.67 -5.20 -27.60
CA GLY A 234 -39.10 -5.15 -28.98
C GLY A 234 -40.07 -4.00 -29.18
N SER A 235 -39.57 -2.91 -29.75
CA SER A 235 -40.40 -1.90 -30.41
C SER A 235 -39.94 -1.79 -31.86
N SER A 236 -40.56 -2.63 -32.68
CA SER A 236 -40.64 -2.48 -34.12
C SER A 236 -41.34 -1.15 -34.43
N CYS A 237 -40.62 -0.18 -34.99
CA CYS A 237 -41.22 0.90 -35.77
C CYS A 237 -40.37 1.12 -37.02
N GLU A 238 -41.10 1.08 -38.14
CA GLU A 238 -40.65 1.04 -39.52
C GLU A 238 -39.85 2.27 -39.97
N GLU A 239 -39.07 1.99 -41.01
CA GLU A 239 -38.52 2.86 -42.06
C GLU A 239 -39.11 4.27 -42.18
N ASP A 240 -38.25 5.27 -42.32
CA ASP A 240 -38.32 6.11 -43.53
C ASP A 240 -37.04 6.91 -43.83
N MET A 241 -36.81 7.07 -45.13
CA MET A 241 -35.66 7.68 -45.79
C MET A 241 -35.52 9.19 -45.55
N ALA A 242 -34.28 9.69 -45.43
CA ALA A 242 -33.85 10.90 -46.15
C ALA A 242 -32.32 11.09 -46.11
N GLU A 243 -31.77 11.11 -47.31
CA GLU A 243 -30.43 11.53 -47.70
C GLU A 243 -30.28 13.06 -47.59
N GLN A 244 -29.27 13.55 -46.85
CA GLN A 244 -28.73 14.90 -47.07
C GLN A 244 -27.33 15.11 -46.48
N GLN A 245 -26.45 15.61 -47.35
CA GLN A 245 -25.05 15.97 -47.14
C GLN A 245 -24.86 17.39 -46.57
N ALA A 246 -23.68 17.57 -45.93
CA ALA A 246 -22.94 18.81 -45.61
C ALA A 246 -23.09 19.41 -44.19
N PRO A 247 -22.20 20.33 -43.78
CA PRO A 247 -20.74 20.17 -43.64
C PRO A 247 -20.22 20.49 -42.22
N ALA A 248 -18.94 20.20 -41.99
CA ALA A 248 -18.21 20.33 -40.74
C ALA A 248 -18.37 21.69 -40.02
N THR A 249 -18.87 21.65 -38.78
CA THR A 249 -18.77 22.75 -37.81
C THR A 249 -18.17 22.25 -36.49
N ASP A 250 -17.00 22.80 -36.19
CA ASP A 250 -16.39 23.05 -34.88
C ASP A 250 -17.03 22.37 -33.65
N ALA A 251 -16.50 21.20 -33.29
CA ALA A 251 -16.83 20.52 -32.04
C ALA A 251 -15.95 21.06 -30.91
N THR A 252 -16.48 22.01 -30.15
CA THR A 252 -15.99 22.32 -28.80
C THR A 252 -16.21 21.10 -27.91
N PRO A 253 -15.19 20.55 -27.22
CA PRO A 253 -15.40 19.42 -26.32
C PRO A 253 -16.15 19.92 -25.08
N ALA A 254 -17.48 19.77 -25.11
CA ALA A 254 -18.32 19.91 -23.94
C ALA A 254 -17.80 18.97 -22.85
N ALA A 255 -17.41 19.55 -21.72
CA ALA A 255 -17.04 18.85 -20.51
C ALA A 255 -18.25 18.01 -20.04
N ALA A 256 -18.33 16.78 -20.54
CA ALA A 256 -19.23 15.78 -20.02
C ALA A 256 -18.87 15.58 -18.54
N THR A 257 -19.71 16.09 -17.65
CA THR A 257 -19.79 15.70 -16.25
C THR A 257 -20.22 14.24 -16.22
N ALA A 258 -19.23 13.38 -16.44
CA ALA A 258 -19.32 11.95 -16.28
C ALA A 258 -19.62 11.67 -14.80
N GLY A 259 -20.90 11.58 -14.47
CA GLY A 259 -21.40 10.75 -13.36
C GLY A 259 -21.21 9.26 -13.64
N GLY A 260 -20.22 8.91 -14.47
CA GLY A 260 -19.79 7.55 -14.70
C GLY A 260 -19.13 7.09 -13.43
N GLY A 261 -19.81 6.21 -12.69
CA GLY A 261 -19.24 5.52 -11.54
C GLY A 261 -17.91 4.95 -11.97
N SER A 262 -16.82 5.65 -11.61
CA SER A 262 -15.47 5.20 -11.91
C SER A 262 -15.43 3.77 -11.42
N ALA A 263 -14.99 2.83 -12.25
CA ALA A 263 -14.58 1.53 -11.79
C ALA A 263 -13.49 1.79 -10.73
N GLY A 264 -13.94 1.97 -9.49
CA GLY A 264 -13.18 2.60 -8.44
C GLY A 264 -12.07 1.64 -8.13
N LEU A 265 -10.83 2.03 -8.44
CA LEU A 265 -9.73 1.18 -8.06
C LEU A 265 -9.79 0.96 -6.55
N ARG A 266 -9.59 -0.28 -6.16
CA ARG A 266 -9.69 -0.67 -4.77
C ARG A 266 -8.51 -0.06 -4.02
N VAL A 267 -8.81 0.94 -3.19
CA VAL A 267 -7.83 1.68 -2.36
C VAL A 267 -6.84 0.74 -1.66
N PRO A 268 -7.26 -0.38 -1.02
CA PRO A 268 -6.32 -1.30 -0.37
C PRO A 268 -5.33 -1.96 -1.34
N ALA A 269 -5.78 -2.35 -2.52
CA ALA A 269 -4.91 -2.99 -3.52
C ALA A 269 -3.90 -2.00 -4.12
N LEU A 270 -4.30 -0.73 -4.33
CA LEU A 270 -3.36 0.33 -4.69
C LEU A 270 -2.33 0.58 -3.58
N LEU A 271 -2.77 0.61 -2.31
CA LEU A 271 -1.89 0.79 -1.17
C LEU A 271 -0.85 -0.34 -1.08
N ALA A 272 -1.30 -1.58 -1.26
CA ALA A 272 -0.43 -2.75 -1.35
C ALA A 272 0.57 -2.64 -2.51
N LEU A 273 0.12 -2.16 -3.68
CA LEU A 273 0.96 -1.96 -4.85
C LEU A 273 2.04 -0.90 -4.62
N MET A 274 1.71 0.22 -3.95
CA MET A 274 2.69 1.27 -3.60
C MET A 274 3.78 0.69 -2.69
N ARG A 275 3.38 -0.07 -1.67
CA ARG A 275 4.30 -0.74 -0.75
C ARG A 275 5.15 -1.80 -1.44
N LEU A 276 4.57 -2.55 -2.39
CA LEU A 276 5.30 -3.50 -3.23
C LEU A 276 6.39 -2.80 -4.03
N VAL A 277 6.05 -1.73 -4.76
CA VAL A 277 6.99 -0.99 -5.61
C VAL A 277 8.11 -0.37 -4.78
N ARG A 278 7.80 0.19 -3.59
CA ARG A 278 8.82 0.76 -2.69
C ARG A 278 9.79 -0.29 -2.13
N GLY A 279 9.30 -1.50 -1.87
CA GLY A 279 10.07 -2.55 -1.20
C GLY A 279 10.98 -3.37 -2.12
N VAL A 280 11.02 -3.08 -3.42
CA VAL A 280 11.72 -3.87 -4.43
C VAL A 280 12.89 -3.07 -5.01
N PRO A 281 14.04 -3.70 -5.31
CA PRO A 281 15.15 -3.01 -5.98
C PRO A 281 14.70 -2.39 -7.31
N LEU A 282 15.09 -1.14 -7.57
CA LEU A 282 14.64 -0.38 -8.75
C LEU A 282 15.10 -1.04 -10.05
N GLU A 283 16.23 -1.76 -10.02
CA GLU A 283 16.76 -2.55 -11.13
C GLU A 283 15.78 -3.64 -11.60
N ALA A 284 15.03 -4.24 -10.67
CA ALA A 284 14.02 -5.24 -11.00
C ALA A 284 12.82 -4.61 -11.74
N ILE A 285 12.48 -3.37 -11.41
CA ILE A 285 11.38 -2.63 -12.04
C ILE A 285 11.82 -2.08 -13.41
N SER A 286 13.04 -1.56 -13.52
CA SER A 286 13.57 -0.98 -14.75
C SER A 286 13.82 -2.02 -15.85
N GLN A 287 14.10 -3.27 -15.48
CA GLN A 287 14.21 -4.39 -16.44
C GLN A 287 12.92 -4.67 -17.21
N GLN A 288 11.75 -4.31 -16.69
CA GLN A 288 10.45 -4.58 -17.32
C GLN A 288 9.69 -3.29 -17.59
N GLN A 289 9.99 -2.65 -18.73
CA GLN A 289 9.39 -1.38 -19.17
C GLN A 289 7.86 -1.33 -18.99
N HIS A 290 7.15 -2.39 -19.39
CA HIS A 290 5.69 -2.45 -19.27
C HIS A 290 5.20 -2.39 -17.81
N GLN A 291 5.89 -3.08 -16.89
CA GLN A 291 5.55 -3.04 -15.47
C GLN A 291 5.85 -1.67 -14.86
N ARG A 292 6.96 -1.05 -15.29
CA ARG A 292 7.31 0.31 -14.89
C ARG A 292 6.25 1.33 -15.29
N ASP A 293 5.83 1.33 -16.55
CA ASP A 293 4.80 2.26 -17.05
C ASP A 293 3.46 2.04 -16.34
N THR A 294 3.14 0.78 -16.03
CA THR A 294 1.97 0.41 -15.25
C THR A 294 2.06 0.88 -13.79
N ALA A 295 3.23 0.74 -13.15
CA ALA A 295 3.47 1.22 -11.80
C ALA A 295 3.37 2.74 -11.72
N VAL A 296 3.96 3.45 -12.70
CA VAL A 296 3.83 4.91 -12.82
C VAL A 296 2.36 5.31 -12.96
N SER A 297 1.60 4.66 -13.85
CA SER A 297 0.16 4.92 -14.01
C SER A 297 -0.61 4.71 -12.70
N ALA A 298 -0.29 3.66 -11.95
CA ALA A 298 -0.90 3.39 -10.65
C ALA A 298 -0.54 4.45 -9.59
N VAL A 299 0.70 4.94 -9.57
CA VAL A 299 1.12 6.07 -8.70
C VAL A 299 0.31 7.32 -9.04
N VAL A 300 0.18 7.67 -10.32
CA VAL A 300 -0.60 8.84 -10.75
C VAL A 300 -2.06 8.72 -10.32
N GLN A 301 -2.62 7.52 -10.40
CA GLN A 301 -3.99 7.27 -9.97
C GLN A 301 -4.14 7.33 -8.45
N ALA A 302 -3.17 6.81 -7.69
CA ALA A 302 -3.13 6.89 -6.24
C ALA A 302 -3.01 8.34 -5.74
N LEU A 303 -2.22 9.19 -6.43
CA LEU A 303 -2.13 10.62 -6.15
C LEU A 303 -3.44 11.39 -6.37
N ARG A 304 -4.36 10.86 -7.20
CA ARG A 304 -5.70 11.44 -7.43
C ARG A 304 -6.73 11.00 -6.39
N SER A 305 -6.43 9.98 -5.59
CA SER A 305 -7.37 9.46 -4.60
C SER A 305 -7.58 10.48 -3.49
N ASP A 306 -8.80 10.64 -2.98
CA ASP A 306 -9.06 11.47 -1.80
C ASP A 306 -8.61 10.81 -0.48
N TYR A 307 -8.20 9.54 -0.54
CA TYR A 307 -7.74 8.79 0.63
C TYR A 307 -6.29 9.15 0.99
N GLN A 308 -6.14 9.97 2.04
CA GLN A 308 -4.85 10.54 2.48
C GLN A 308 -3.73 9.50 2.66
N PRO A 309 -3.93 8.34 3.33
CA PRO A 309 -2.86 7.36 3.49
C PRO A 309 -2.34 6.82 2.15
N LEU A 310 -3.22 6.65 1.16
CA LEU A 310 -2.81 6.25 -0.19
C LEU A 310 -2.05 7.36 -0.91
N GLN A 311 -2.46 8.63 -0.78
CA GLN A 311 -1.70 9.75 -1.33
C GLN A 311 -0.29 9.83 -0.74
N ALA A 312 -0.16 9.64 0.58
CA ALA A 312 1.12 9.69 1.28
C ALA A 312 2.09 8.59 0.79
N GLU A 313 1.59 7.36 0.65
CA GLU A 313 2.36 6.22 0.09
C GLU A 313 2.67 6.44 -1.40
N ALA A 314 1.76 7.04 -2.17
CA ALA A 314 1.98 7.35 -3.58
C ALA A 314 3.05 8.42 -3.77
N LEU A 315 3.08 9.46 -2.94
CA LEU A 315 4.14 10.47 -2.95
C LEU A 315 5.51 9.87 -2.62
N GLU A 316 5.57 8.94 -1.67
CA GLU A 316 6.81 8.25 -1.33
C GLU A 316 7.28 7.32 -2.46
N THR A 317 6.35 6.57 -3.04
CA THR A 317 6.61 5.70 -4.20
C THR A 317 7.07 6.53 -5.40
N PHE A 318 6.46 7.70 -5.63
CA PHE A 318 6.91 8.64 -6.66
C PHE A 318 8.38 9.06 -6.42
N GLN A 319 8.77 9.38 -5.19
CA GLN A 319 10.14 9.76 -4.87
C GLN A 319 11.13 8.62 -5.13
N VAL A 320 10.73 7.38 -4.85
CA VAL A 320 11.54 6.19 -5.11
C VAL A 320 11.73 5.97 -6.62
N LEU A 321 10.65 5.99 -7.40
CA LEU A 321 10.73 5.81 -8.86
C LEU A 321 11.46 6.95 -9.57
N SER A 322 11.29 8.19 -9.10
CA SER A 322 11.90 9.38 -9.70
C SER A 322 13.43 9.47 -9.52
N ARG A 323 14.00 8.72 -8.57
CA ARG A 323 15.47 8.63 -8.38
C ARG A 323 16.17 7.76 -9.42
N ASP A 324 15.48 6.76 -9.98
CA ASP A 324 16.04 5.81 -10.94
C ASP A 324 15.81 6.26 -12.38
N ASP A 325 14.54 6.40 -12.79
CA ASP A 325 14.20 6.88 -14.12
C ASP A 325 12.99 7.82 -14.11
N LEU A 326 13.31 9.11 -14.08
CA LEU A 326 12.33 10.18 -14.15
C LEU A 326 11.59 10.23 -15.50
N THR A 327 12.19 9.69 -16.58
CA THR A 327 11.61 9.74 -17.92
C THR A 327 10.34 8.89 -18.05
N ALA A 328 10.16 7.91 -17.17
CA ALA A 328 8.93 7.12 -17.08
C ALA A 328 7.68 7.99 -16.79
N PHE A 329 7.87 9.17 -16.17
CA PHE A 329 6.77 10.11 -15.91
C PHE A 329 6.45 11.07 -17.08
N ASN A 330 7.21 11.04 -18.18
CA ASN A 330 7.06 11.98 -19.30
C ASN A 330 5.62 12.01 -19.87
N GLN A 331 4.98 10.85 -19.99
CA GLN A 331 3.63 10.73 -20.51
C GLN A 331 2.56 11.26 -19.55
N HIS A 332 2.91 11.44 -18.28
CA HIS A 332 1.99 11.81 -17.21
C HIS A 332 2.19 13.22 -16.67
N LEU A 333 3.21 13.97 -17.12
CA LEU A 333 3.55 15.30 -16.59
C LEU A 333 2.37 16.28 -16.56
N SER A 334 1.54 16.27 -17.61
CA SER A 334 0.34 17.11 -17.71
C SER A 334 -0.67 16.86 -16.60
N SER A 335 -0.69 15.66 -16.02
CA SER A 335 -1.55 15.32 -14.89
C SER A 335 -0.84 15.37 -13.55
N VAL A 336 0.43 14.93 -13.48
CA VAL A 336 1.21 14.86 -12.24
C VAL A 336 1.53 16.24 -11.70
N ILE A 337 1.99 17.17 -12.55
CA ILE A 337 2.40 18.49 -12.07
C ILE A 337 1.24 19.26 -11.43
N PRO A 338 0.04 19.36 -12.03
CA PRO A 338 -1.11 19.98 -11.38
C PRO A 338 -1.52 19.30 -10.07
N LEU A 339 -1.44 17.97 -9.99
CA LEU A 339 -1.75 17.21 -8.77
C LEU A 339 -0.74 17.51 -7.66
N LEU A 340 0.56 17.47 -7.94
CA LEU A 340 1.60 17.80 -6.97
C LEU A 340 1.50 19.26 -6.50
N LEU A 341 1.17 20.19 -7.39
CA LEU A 341 0.91 21.58 -7.00
C LEU A 341 -0.33 21.70 -6.11
N SER A 342 -1.40 20.96 -6.40
CA SER A 342 -2.60 20.91 -5.57
C SER A 342 -2.31 20.36 -4.17
N LEU A 343 -1.55 19.27 -4.08
CA LEU A 343 -1.13 18.68 -2.82
C LEU A 343 -0.23 19.63 -2.04
N ALA A 344 0.74 20.29 -2.70
CA ALA A 344 1.62 21.26 -2.07
C ALA A 344 0.87 22.49 -1.54
N GLU A 345 -0.15 22.96 -2.23
CA GLU A 345 -0.94 24.14 -1.87
C GLU A 345 -2.06 23.88 -0.87
N ALA A 346 -2.41 22.62 -0.60
CA ALA A 346 -3.52 22.24 0.26
C ALA A 346 -3.33 22.77 1.69
N ARG A 347 -3.76 24.02 1.93
CA ARG A 347 -3.56 24.71 3.20
C ARG A 347 -4.16 23.85 4.31
N ASN A 348 -3.52 23.89 5.48
CA ASN A 348 -4.20 23.54 6.72
C ASN A 348 -5.42 24.44 6.80
N GLY A 349 -6.60 23.90 6.43
CA GLY A 349 -7.83 24.67 6.32
C GLY A 349 -7.86 25.62 7.48
N SER A 350 -7.74 26.91 7.16
CA SER A 350 -7.49 27.96 8.14
C SER A 350 -8.36 27.63 9.32
N ARG A 351 -7.79 27.54 10.53
CA ARG A 351 -8.59 27.70 11.73
C ARG A 351 -9.28 29.05 11.50
N THR A 352 -10.44 29.03 10.84
CA THR A 352 -11.40 30.11 10.86
C THR A 352 -11.65 30.15 12.33
N LYS A 353 -10.91 31.06 12.98
CA LYS A 353 -11.04 31.40 14.37
C LYS A 353 -12.51 31.74 14.42
N SER A 354 -13.33 30.79 14.85
CA SER A 354 -14.74 30.99 15.08
C SER A 354 -14.72 31.96 16.23
N THR A 355 -14.54 33.24 15.90
CA THR A 355 -14.69 34.37 16.78
C THR A 355 -16.04 34.16 17.39
N GLY A 356 -16.04 33.78 18.67
CA GLY A 356 -17.21 33.34 19.40
C GLY A 356 -18.30 34.37 19.25
N GLY A 357 -19.25 34.08 18.36
CA GLY A 357 -20.62 34.53 18.57
C GLY A 357 -21.17 33.65 19.68
N PRO A 358 -21.73 34.22 20.77
CA PRO A 358 -22.50 33.44 21.73
C PRO A 358 -23.68 32.83 20.99
N VAL A 359 -23.61 31.54 20.66
CA VAL A 359 -24.73 30.82 20.04
C VAL A 359 -25.69 30.49 21.17
N ASN A 360 -26.81 31.20 21.20
CA ASN A 360 -27.91 30.91 22.09
C ASN A 360 -28.41 29.48 21.84
N HIS A 361 -28.41 28.68 22.91
CA HIS A 361 -29.06 27.38 22.95
C HIS A 361 -30.57 27.58 22.91
N SER A 362 -31.18 27.38 21.75
CA SER A 362 -32.57 26.92 21.68
C SER A 362 -32.81 26.21 20.35
N ASP A 363 -33.10 24.92 20.49
CA ASP A 363 -34.00 24.12 19.66
C ASP A 363 -33.65 23.90 18.18
N ALA A 364 -33.08 22.73 17.89
CA ALA A 364 -33.79 21.66 17.17
C ALA A 364 -32.81 20.56 16.74
N GLN A 365 -33.11 19.34 17.18
CA GLN A 365 -32.41 18.11 16.82
C GLN A 365 -32.52 17.81 15.31
N GLY A 366 -31.36 17.63 14.68
CA GLY A 366 -31.21 16.89 13.44
C GLY A 366 -29.75 16.43 13.35
N PRO A 367 -29.47 15.11 13.24
CA PRO A 367 -28.12 14.63 12.95
C PRO A 367 -27.81 14.93 11.48
N GLY A 368 -27.43 16.17 11.20
CA GLY A 368 -26.93 16.62 9.91
C GLY A 368 -25.56 15.98 9.66
N VAL A 369 -25.57 14.86 8.94
CA VAL A 369 -24.39 14.18 8.41
C VAL A 369 -23.86 15.01 7.23
N ASP A 370 -23.46 16.25 7.48
CA ASP A 370 -22.92 17.15 6.46
C ASP A 370 -21.50 16.71 6.10
N GLY A 371 -21.43 15.75 5.16
CA GLY A 371 -20.78 15.83 3.84
C GLY A 371 -19.41 16.51 3.64
N SER A 372 -18.74 17.02 4.68
CA SER A 372 -17.47 17.75 4.60
C SER A 372 -16.25 16.82 4.54
N LEU A 373 -16.39 15.70 3.83
CA LEU A 373 -15.28 14.78 3.50
C LEU A 373 -14.55 15.18 2.22
N ARG A 374 -15.04 16.17 1.46
CA ARG A 374 -14.42 16.62 0.20
C ARG A 374 -13.28 17.63 0.36
N GLY A 375 -12.96 18.03 1.58
CA GLY A 375 -11.80 18.86 1.90
C GLY A 375 -10.69 18.03 2.53
N GLY A 376 -10.22 16.98 1.85
CA GLY A 376 -9.09 16.17 2.30
C GLY A 376 -7.87 17.05 2.55
N ARG A 377 -7.62 17.40 3.82
CA ARG A 377 -6.49 18.25 4.21
C ARG A 377 -5.22 17.44 4.01
N SER A 378 -4.41 17.81 3.03
CA SER A 378 -3.05 17.27 2.92
C SER A 378 -2.29 17.62 4.19
N GLY A 379 -1.78 16.60 4.89
CA GLY A 379 -0.94 16.82 6.05
C GLY A 379 0.37 17.55 5.66
N PRO A 380 1.07 18.16 6.63
CA PRO A 380 2.30 18.90 6.33
C PRO A 380 3.41 18.04 5.71
N MET A 381 3.46 16.74 6.02
CA MET A 381 4.44 15.83 5.43
C MET A 381 4.16 15.58 3.94
N GLU A 382 2.90 15.40 3.57
CA GLU A 382 2.45 15.21 2.20
C GLU A 382 2.74 16.47 1.36
N ARG A 383 2.51 17.66 1.92
CA ARG A 383 2.90 18.92 1.27
C ARG A 383 4.39 19.02 1.03
N PHE A 384 5.19 18.72 2.06
CA PHE A 384 6.64 18.71 1.95
C PHE A 384 7.12 17.72 0.87
N ARG A 385 6.57 16.50 0.86
CA ARG A 385 6.86 15.47 -0.14
C ARG A 385 6.46 15.92 -1.55
N ALA A 386 5.29 16.52 -1.71
CA ALA A 386 4.82 17.03 -3.00
C ALA A 386 5.75 18.12 -3.56
N VAL A 387 6.21 19.05 -2.73
CA VAL A 387 7.22 20.05 -3.11
C VAL A 387 8.54 19.39 -3.52
N ARG A 388 9.00 18.38 -2.77
CA ARG A 388 10.22 17.62 -3.12
C ARG A 388 10.08 16.86 -4.43
N CYS A 389 8.90 16.31 -4.73
CA CYS A 389 8.59 15.70 -6.02
C CYS A 389 8.66 16.72 -7.17
N LEU A 390 8.14 17.94 -6.96
CA LEU A 390 8.26 19.02 -7.94
C LEU A 390 9.72 19.43 -8.17
N THR A 391 10.56 19.42 -7.14
CA THR A 391 12.02 19.62 -7.31
C THR A 391 12.64 18.48 -8.12
N ALA A 392 12.32 17.22 -7.80
CA ALA A 392 12.87 16.06 -8.50
C ALA A 392 12.56 16.10 -10.01
N LEU A 393 11.35 16.55 -10.40
CA LEU A 393 10.95 16.71 -11.81
C LEU A 393 11.87 17.64 -12.62
N THR A 394 12.64 18.53 -11.99
CA THR A 394 13.56 19.46 -12.68
C THR A 394 14.77 18.76 -13.30
N ALA A 395 15.04 17.50 -12.96
CA ALA A 395 16.08 16.71 -13.63
C ALA A 395 15.67 16.22 -15.04
N LEU A 396 14.42 16.43 -15.46
CA LEU A 396 13.99 16.16 -16.84
C LEU A 396 14.54 17.19 -17.83
N PRO A 397 14.67 16.82 -19.12
CA PRO A 397 15.05 17.77 -20.16
C PRO A 397 14.14 19.00 -20.24
N TYR A 398 14.73 20.18 -20.43
CA TYR A 398 14.01 21.46 -20.50
C TYR A 398 12.83 21.47 -21.47
N SER A 399 12.97 20.80 -22.63
CA SER A 399 11.91 20.70 -23.64
C SER A 399 10.61 20.08 -23.10
N ARG A 400 10.69 19.22 -22.09
CA ARG A 400 9.52 18.60 -21.43
C ARG A 400 8.94 19.49 -20.34
N LEU A 401 9.76 20.31 -19.70
CA LEU A 401 9.37 21.13 -18.54
C LEU A 401 8.91 22.55 -18.90
N HIS A 402 9.38 23.09 -20.03
CA HIS A 402 9.08 24.46 -20.48
C HIS A 402 7.58 24.81 -20.43
N PRO A 403 6.64 23.95 -20.89
CA PRO A 403 5.20 24.26 -20.84
C PRO A 403 4.67 24.49 -19.42
N PHE A 404 5.31 23.92 -18.40
CA PHE A 404 4.86 23.96 -17.01
C PHE A 404 5.57 25.03 -16.17
N LYS A 405 6.69 25.58 -16.64
CA LYS A 405 7.54 26.52 -15.88
C LYS A 405 6.77 27.68 -15.25
N THR A 406 5.96 28.38 -16.05
CA THR A 406 5.18 29.53 -15.59
C THR A 406 4.12 29.13 -14.56
N GLN A 407 3.46 27.98 -14.76
CA GLN A 407 2.45 27.48 -13.85
C GLN A 407 3.07 27.12 -12.49
N VAL A 408 4.17 26.34 -12.50
CA VAL A 408 4.84 25.87 -11.28
C VAL A 408 5.41 27.04 -10.48
N THR A 409 6.17 27.94 -11.12
CA THR A 409 6.78 29.09 -10.42
C THR A 409 5.77 30.05 -9.81
N ARG A 410 4.59 30.19 -10.43
CA ARG A 410 3.46 30.98 -9.89
C ARG A 410 2.80 30.28 -8.71
N ARG A 411 2.52 28.98 -8.83
CA ARG A 411 1.79 28.18 -7.83
C ARG A 411 2.62 27.85 -6.59
N LEU A 412 3.93 27.71 -6.73
CA LEU A 412 4.86 27.59 -5.59
C LEU A 412 4.88 28.81 -4.64
N ARG A 413 4.18 29.92 -4.96
CA ARG A 413 3.96 31.02 -4.02
C ARG A 413 3.16 30.60 -2.79
N GLY A 414 2.17 29.71 -2.93
CA GLY A 414 1.37 29.25 -1.78
C GLY A 414 2.22 28.56 -0.71
N PRO A 415 3.00 27.51 -1.06
CA PRO A 415 3.88 26.82 -0.12
C PRO A 415 5.02 27.68 0.47
N LEU A 416 5.37 28.82 -0.13
CA LEU A 416 6.33 29.76 0.45
C LEU A 416 5.80 30.46 1.71
N ASP A 417 4.48 30.59 1.82
CA ASP A 417 3.79 31.15 2.97
C ASP A 417 3.25 30.05 3.93
N ASP A 418 3.75 28.80 3.81
CA ASP A 418 3.33 27.70 4.70
C ASP A 418 3.80 27.95 6.14
N ASP A 419 3.00 27.56 7.13
CA ASP A 419 3.31 27.71 8.56
C ASP A 419 4.62 27.00 8.97
N ARG A 420 4.97 25.88 8.32
CA ARG A 420 6.16 25.09 8.64
C ARG A 420 7.39 25.54 7.86
N ARG A 421 8.46 25.86 8.59
CA ARG A 421 9.76 26.30 8.03
C ARG A 421 10.33 25.32 6.99
N ALA A 422 10.23 24.01 7.25
CA ALA A 422 10.76 22.98 6.35
C ALA A 422 10.08 23.01 4.96
N ILE A 423 8.77 23.29 4.92
CA ILE A 423 8.00 23.39 3.67
C ILE A 423 8.40 24.67 2.93
N ARG A 424 8.50 25.81 3.64
CA ARG A 424 8.96 27.08 3.03
C ARG A 424 10.34 26.97 2.40
N GLN A 425 11.28 26.31 3.09
CA GLN A 425 12.63 26.08 2.57
C GLN A 425 12.62 25.21 1.31
N ALA A 426 11.89 24.08 1.35
CA ALA A 426 11.74 23.21 0.18
C ALA A 426 11.08 23.94 -1.01
N ALA A 427 10.08 24.79 -0.74
CA ALA A 427 9.38 25.55 -1.77
C ALA A 427 10.25 26.65 -2.39
N ALA A 428 11.07 27.32 -1.59
CA ALA A 428 12.05 28.29 -2.07
C ALA A 428 13.10 27.64 -2.98
N GLU A 429 13.66 26.51 -2.53
CA GLU A 429 14.59 25.70 -3.32
C GLU A 429 13.97 25.26 -4.65
N ALA A 430 12.78 24.64 -4.59
CA ALA A 430 12.05 24.21 -5.78
C ALA A 430 11.82 25.37 -6.75
N ARG A 431 11.30 26.50 -6.26
CA ARG A 431 10.97 27.66 -7.08
C ARG A 431 12.21 28.26 -7.75
N ASN A 432 13.33 28.33 -7.03
CA ASN A 432 14.59 28.84 -7.59
C ASN A 432 15.09 27.95 -8.73
N ILE A 433 15.09 26.62 -8.55
CA ILE A 433 15.50 25.69 -9.60
C ILE A 433 14.58 25.81 -10.82
N TRP A 434 13.25 25.83 -10.61
CA TRP A 434 12.27 26.02 -11.68
C TRP A 434 12.42 27.36 -12.41
N PHE A 435 12.85 28.42 -11.72
CA PHE A 435 13.10 29.72 -12.33
C PHE A 435 14.33 29.70 -13.26
N LEU A 436 15.37 28.96 -12.87
CA LEU A 436 16.63 28.79 -13.61
C LEU A 436 16.53 27.81 -14.79
N LEU A 437 15.41 27.12 -14.99
CA LEU A 437 15.16 26.33 -16.20
C LEU A 437 15.05 27.26 -17.41
N GLY A 438 16.14 27.55 -18.12
CA GLY A 438 16.15 28.45 -19.27
C GLY A 438 17.54 28.64 -19.82
#